data_AF-A0AA47P1K8-F1
#
_entry.id   AF-A0AA47P1K8-F1
#
_cell.length_a   1.000
_cell.length_b   1.000
_cell.length_c   1.000
_cell.angle_alpha   90.00
_cell.angle_beta   90.00
_cell.angle_gamma   90.00
#
_symmetry.space_group_name_H-M   'P 1'
#
loop_
_entity.id
_entity.type
_entity.pdbx_description
1 polymer ?
#
loop_
_entity_poly.entity_id
_entity_poly.type
_entity_poly.pdbx_seq_one_letter_code
_entity_poly.pdbx_strand_id
1 'polypeptide(L)'
;MASFLNVNSDNGQVSALKTFDFETLKTFKFQIVASDSGTPSHSSNVTVNVFLLDQNDNPPVILHPVSTNSSAEGVEEVPRNVPAGHLVTKVRAYDADIGYNGWLLFSLQEVSDHSLFGLDRYTGQIRTLRSFTETDEAQHKLVILVKDNGNVSLSATATVVVKLVEPKEAIAASDVKSAATDMGDSGVTFYLMITLASVSTLFLISIIVLIAMQCSKTTDISSKYLPETNYDGTLCHSIQYRSGEKRYMLVGPRMSIGSTIVPGSNGNTLVVPDRRSTSAETESLVRQSFCVIDARCFVI
;
A
#
# COMPACT_ATOMS: atom_id res chain seq x y z
N MET A 1 26.71 -16.10 23.37
CA MET A 1 25.85 -16.26 22.19
C MET A 1 25.79 -17.75 21.87
N ALA A 2 24.62 -18.38 21.89
CA ALA A 2 24.51 -19.81 21.60
C ALA A 2 24.77 -20.07 20.11
N SER A 3 25.65 -21.02 19.79
CA SER A 3 25.85 -21.44 18.39
C SER A 3 24.62 -22.20 17.90
N PHE A 4 24.08 -21.81 16.73
CA PHE A 4 22.94 -22.50 16.09
C PHE A 4 23.37 -23.75 15.31
N LEU A 5 24.66 -23.86 15.02
CA LEU A 5 25.25 -24.93 14.21
C LEU A 5 26.46 -25.56 14.93
N ASN A 6 26.74 -26.79 14.58
CA ASN A 6 27.97 -27.50 14.92
C ASN A 6 28.71 -27.88 13.64
N VAL A 7 30.04 -27.78 13.65
CA VAL A 7 30.89 -28.26 12.57
C VAL A 7 31.86 -29.27 13.19
N ASN A 8 31.76 -30.53 12.77
CA ASN A 8 32.65 -31.58 13.26
C ASN A 8 34.08 -31.32 12.75
N SER A 9 35.05 -31.25 13.67
CA SER A 9 36.45 -30.93 13.37
C SER A 9 37.16 -31.98 12.53
N ASP A 10 36.72 -33.23 12.61
CA ASP A 10 37.44 -34.38 12.06
C ASP A 10 36.98 -34.71 10.63
N ASN A 11 35.70 -34.46 10.32
CA ASN A 11 35.11 -34.79 9.02
C ASN A 11 34.40 -33.61 8.32
N GLY A 12 34.33 -32.44 8.95
CA GLY A 12 33.71 -31.23 8.38
C GLY A 12 32.17 -31.29 8.31
N GLN A 13 31.52 -32.28 8.91
CA GLN A 13 30.05 -32.38 8.89
C GLN A 13 29.42 -31.21 9.65
N VAL A 14 28.52 -30.48 8.98
CA VAL A 14 27.72 -29.41 9.58
C VAL A 14 26.38 -29.97 10.04
N SER A 15 26.02 -29.73 11.30
CA SER A 15 24.71 -30.10 11.85
C SER A 15 24.03 -28.95 12.56
N ALA A 16 22.70 -28.94 12.55
CA ALA A 16 21.90 -27.99 13.30
C ALA A 16 21.87 -28.38 14.78
N LEU A 17 22.05 -27.39 15.67
CA LEU A 17 21.91 -27.57 17.12
C LEU A 17 20.54 -27.13 17.63
N LYS A 18 19.79 -26.38 16.82
CA LYS A 18 18.46 -25.86 17.12
C LYS A 18 17.57 -25.97 15.89
N THR A 19 16.27 -25.91 16.10
CA THR A 19 15.30 -25.73 15.02
C THR A 19 15.42 -24.33 14.42
N PHE A 20 15.04 -24.23 13.16
CA PHE A 20 14.94 -22.98 12.43
C PHE A 20 13.48 -22.69 12.11
N ASP A 21 13.16 -21.42 12.04
CA ASP A 21 11.82 -20.91 11.78
C ASP A 21 11.91 -19.92 10.61
N PHE A 22 11.19 -20.20 9.52
CA PHE A 22 11.31 -19.44 8.28
C PHE A 22 10.78 -18.01 8.44
N GLU A 23 9.75 -17.85 9.26
CA GLU A 23 9.06 -16.61 9.58
C GLU A 23 10.00 -15.65 10.32
N THR A 24 10.86 -16.19 11.18
CA THR A 24 11.85 -15.42 11.95
C THR A 24 13.14 -15.16 11.16
N LEU A 25 13.67 -16.17 10.45
CA LEU A 25 14.96 -16.10 9.76
C LEU A 25 14.90 -16.88 8.45
N LYS A 26 15.09 -16.19 7.32
CA LYS A 26 15.00 -16.82 5.98
C LYS A 26 16.34 -17.30 5.45
N THR A 27 17.41 -16.57 5.76
CA THR A 27 18.75 -16.84 5.26
C THR A 27 19.78 -16.39 6.27
N PHE A 28 20.89 -17.12 6.36
CA PHE A 28 22.06 -16.67 7.12
C PHE A 28 23.34 -17.24 6.51
N LYS A 29 24.48 -16.67 6.91
CA LYS A 29 25.79 -17.09 6.42
C LYS A 29 26.77 -17.22 7.57
N PHE A 30 27.67 -18.18 7.46
CA PHE A 30 28.76 -18.37 8.42
C PHE A 30 30.03 -18.80 7.68
N GLN A 31 31.18 -18.59 8.32
CA GLN A 31 32.48 -18.97 7.76
C GLN A 31 33.00 -20.22 8.47
N ILE A 32 33.49 -21.16 7.67
CA ILE A 32 34.24 -22.32 8.15
C ILE A 32 35.71 -22.05 7.87
N VAL A 33 36.56 -22.29 8.87
CA VAL A 33 38.02 -22.16 8.77
C VAL A 33 38.62 -23.55 8.90
N ALA A 34 39.43 -23.95 7.92
CA ALA A 34 40.24 -25.15 7.98
C ALA A 34 41.70 -24.74 8.20
N SER A 35 42.34 -25.31 9.20
CA SER A 35 43.75 -25.06 9.54
C SER A 35 44.52 -26.37 9.55
N ASP A 36 45.72 -26.39 8.98
CA ASP A 36 46.62 -27.52 9.10
C ASP A 36 47.31 -27.54 10.48
N SER A 37 47.97 -28.66 10.80
CA SER A 37 48.79 -28.80 12.01
C SER A 37 50.27 -28.42 11.77
N GLY A 38 50.56 -27.61 10.75
CA GLY A 38 51.91 -27.19 10.39
C GLY A 38 52.52 -26.19 11.38
N THR A 39 53.82 -25.91 11.24
CA THR A 39 54.51 -24.84 11.97
C THR A 39 55.39 -24.04 10.98
N PRO A 40 54.96 -22.84 10.53
CA PRO A 40 53.71 -22.16 10.87
C PRO A 40 52.48 -22.87 10.28
N SER A 41 51.33 -22.74 10.95
CA SER A 41 50.06 -23.30 10.45
C SER A 41 49.52 -22.45 9.31
N HIS A 42 49.03 -23.10 8.26
CA HIS A 42 48.27 -22.46 7.19
C HIS A 42 46.78 -22.69 7.40
N SER A 43 45.97 -21.67 7.10
CA SER A 43 44.52 -21.75 7.16
C SER A 43 43.86 -21.20 5.90
N SER A 44 42.67 -21.72 5.61
CA SER A 44 41.78 -21.26 4.55
C SER A 44 40.36 -21.13 5.10
N ASN A 45 39.57 -20.25 4.52
CA ASN A 45 38.18 -20.06 4.91
C ASN A 45 37.23 -20.20 3.73
N VAL A 46 36.00 -20.62 4.03
CA VAL A 46 34.90 -20.69 3.08
C VAL A 46 33.64 -20.10 3.71
N THR A 47 32.87 -19.35 2.95
CA THR A 47 31.57 -18.82 3.40
C THR A 47 30.47 -19.77 2.96
N VAL A 48 29.70 -20.28 3.92
CA VAL A 48 28.51 -21.09 3.67
C VAL A 48 27.28 -20.19 3.75
N ASN A 49 26.48 -20.17 2.68
CA ASN A 49 25.19 -19.50 2.65
C ASN A 49 24.09 -20.54 2.87
N VAL A 50 23.25 -20.31 3.88
CA VAL A 50 22.13 -21.18 4.24
C VAL A 50 20.84 -20.47 3.86
N PHE A 51 20.00 -21.17 3.09
CA PHE A 51 18.65 -20.75 2.72
C PHE A 51 17.68 -21.72 3.39
N LEU A 52 16.77 -21.18 4.20
CA LEU A 52 15.74 -21.99 4.85
C LEU A 52 14.56 -22.16 3.88
N LEU A 53 14.02 -23.37 3.86
CA LEU A 53 12.85 -23.71 3.06
C LEU A 53 11.62 -23.56 3.95
N ASP A 54 10.66 -22.79 3.45
CA ASP A 54 9.36 -22.60 4.09
C ASP A 54 8.62 -23.93 4.26
N GLN A 55 7.92 -24.10 5.38
CA GLN A 55 7.04 -25.23 5.66
C GLN A 55 5.64 -24.69 5.94
N ASN A 56 4.60 -25.47 5.64
CA ASN A 56 3.23 -25.03 5.88
C ASN A 56 2.81 -25.26 7.33
N ASP A 57 3.34 -24.43 8.25
CA ASP A 57 3.12 -24.56 9.68
C ASP A 57 2.32 -23.41 10.30
N ASN A 58 1.94 -22.39 9.52
CA ASN A 58 1.03 -21.34 9.97
C ASN A 58 -0.39 -21.55 9.40
N PRO A 59 -1.42 -21.65 10.25
CA PRO A 59 -2.79 -21.73 9.77
C PRO A 59 -3.31 -20.35 9.32
N PRO A 60 -4.29 -20.30 8.39
CA PRO A 60 -4.94 -19.05 8.01
C PRO A 60 -5.56 -18.34 9.22
N VAL A 61 -5.36 -17.02 9.33
CA VAL A 61 -5.92 -16.16 10.37
C VAL A 61 -7.01 -15.27 9.79
N ILE A 62 -8.22 -15.33 10.34
CA ILE A 62 -9.34 -14.48 9.90
C ILE A 62 -9.14 -13.04 10.39
N LEU A 63 -9.11 -12.09 9.47
CA LEU A 63 -9.02 -10.65 9.71
C LEU A 63 -10.39 -9.96 9.67
N HIS A 64 -11.34 -10.53 8.94
CA HIS A 64 -12.72 -10.07 8.87
C HIS A 64 -13.64 -11.23 8.44
N PRO A 65 -14.81 -11.43 9.05
CA PRO A 65 -15.34 -10.67 10.19
C PRO A 65 -14.60 -10.96 11.50
N VAL A 66 -14.60 -9.98 12.42
CA VAL A 66 -14.09 -10.12 13.79
C VAL A 66 -15.09 -9.48 14.75
N SER A 67 -15.56 -10.24 15.74
CA SER A 67 -16.47 -9.77 16.78
C SER A 67 -15.73 -9.02 17.88
N THR A 68 -16.47 -8.37 18.78
CA THR A 68 -15.90 -7.71 19.99
C THR A 68 -15.14 -8.69 20.88
N ASN A 69 -15.45 -9.97 20.80
CA ASN A 69 -14.80 -11.03 21.59
C ASN A 69 -13.64 -11.68 20.84
N SER A 70 -13.17 -11.07 19.73
CA SER A 70 -12.13 -11.61 18.84
C SER A 70 -12.48 -12.98 18.22
N SER A 71 -13.77 -13.33 18.18
CA SER A 71 -14.23 -14.50 17.41
C SER A 71 -14.36 -14.12 15.93
N ALA A 72 -14.12 -15.09 15.04
CA ALA A 72 -14.28 -14.94 13.60
C ALA A 72 -15.77 -14.94 13.18
N GLU A 73 -16.58 -14.13 13.85
CA GLU A 73 -18.03 -14.03 13.63
C GLU A 73 -18.42 -12.58 13.39
N GLY A 74 -19.29 -12.34 12.40
CA GLY A 74 -19.77 -11.01 12.08
C GLY A 74 -21.24 -11.02 11.68
N VAL A 75 -21.89 -9.88 11.91
CA VAL A 75 -23.25 -9.63 11.47
C VAL A 75 -23.21 -8.53 10.41
N GLU A 76 -23.80 -8.81 9.25
CA GLU A 76 -23.93 -7.86 8.14
C GLU A 76 -25.42 -7.57 7.92
N GLU A 77 -25.79 -6.30 7.86
CA GLU A 77 -27.17 -5.88 7.57
C GLU A 77 -27.32 -5.56 6.08
N VAL A 78 -28.24 -6.25 5.41
CA VAL A 78 -28.49 -6.08 3.98
C VAL A 78 -29.95 -5.68 3.76
N PRO A 79 -30.23 -4.58 3.03
CA PRO A 79 -31.59 -4.23 2.67
C PRO A 79 -32.28 -5.32 1.84
N ARG A 80 -33.56 -5.61 2.12
CA ARG A 80 -34.32 -6.64 1.36
C ARG A 80 -34.46 -6.33 -0.12
N ASN A 81 -34.45 -5.06 -0.51
CA ASN A 81 -34.67 -4.61 -1.89
C ASN A 81 -33.41 -4.63 -2.77
N VAL A 82 -32.32 -5.29 -2.36
CA VAL A 82 -31.11 -5.35 -3.18
C VAL A 82 -31.27 -6.27 -4.39
N PRO A 83 -30.67 -5.91 -5.54
CA PRO A 83 -30.68 -6.76 -6.73
C PRO A 83 -29.73 -7.96 -6.58
N ALA A 84 -29.82 -8.89 -7.52
CA ALA A 84 -28.79 -9.91 -7.72
C ALA A 84 -27.41 -9.28 -7.97
N GLY A 85 -26.36 -9.92 -7.46
CA GLY A 85 -24.98 -9.47 -7.58
C GLY A 85 -24.56 -8.40 -6.57
N HIS A 86 -25.42 -8.02 -5.63
CA HIS A 86 -25.08 -7.06 -4.57
C HIS A 86 -23.96 -7.62 -3.69
N LEU A 87 -22.95 -6.81 -3.39
CA LEU A 87 -21.86 -7.18 -2.48
C LEU A 87 -22.36 -7.09 -1.05
N VAL A 88 -22.51 -8.25 -0.41
CA VAL A 88 -22.92 -8.34 1.00
C VAL A 88 -21.75 -7.96 1.90
N THR A 89 -20.66 -8.73 1.81
CA THR A 89 -19.46 -8.48 2.61
C THR A 89 -18.26 -9.21 2.01
N LYS A 90 -17.10 -9.09 2.64
CA LYS A 90 -15.87 -9.78 2.22
C LYS A 90 -15.20 -10.45 3.41
N VAL A 91 -15.01 -11.75 3.33
CA VAL A 91 -14.16 -12.49 4.28
C VAL A 91 -12.71 -12.17 3.94
N ARG A 92 -11.94 -11.76 4.95
CA ARG A 92 -10.51 -11.47 4.82
C ARG A 92 -9.76 -12.38 5.76
N ALA A 93 -8.70 -12.97 5.25
CA ALA A 93 -7.80 -13.82 6.02
C ALA A 93 -6.36 -13.57 5.58
N TYR A 94 -5.42 -13.98 6.42
CA TYR A 94 -3.98 -13.84 6.21
C TYR A 94 -3.28 -15.12 6.64
N ASP A 95 -2.29 -15.54 5.86
CA ASP A 95 -1.41 -16.65 6.19
C ASP A 95 0.03 -16.14 6.20
N ALA A 96 0.83 -16.61 7.15
CA ALA A 96 2.21 -16.15 7.31
C ALA A 96 3.18 -16.86 6.36
N ASP A 97 2.81 -18.06 5.90
CA ASP A 97 3.61 -18.88 5.01
C ASP A 97 3.74 -18.23 3.62
N ILE A 98 4.74 -18.62 2.84
CA ILE A 98 5.01 -17.99 1.54
C ILE A 98 4.55 -18.83 0.34
N GLY A 99 4.25 -18.13 -0.74
CA GLY A 99 3.97 -18.76 -2.03
C GLY A 99 2.71 -19.62 -1.98
N TYR A 100 2.85 -20.91 -2.30
CA TYR A 100 1.71 -21.83 -2.36
C TYR A 100 1.18 -22.18 -0.97
N ASN A 101 2.05 -22.24 0.06
CA ASN A 101 1.65 -22.53 1.43
C ASN A 101 0.68 -21.45 1.92
N GLY A 102 1.04 -20.16 1.84
CA GLY A 102 0.14 -19.06 2.22
C GLY A 102 -0.97 -18.68 1.21
N TRP A 103 -1.19 -19.47 0.14
CA TRP A 103 -2.25 -19.15 -0.83
C TRP A 103 -3.62 -19.64 -0.33
N LEU A 104 -4.48 -18.68 0.00
CA LEU A 104 -5.81 -18.95 0.54
C LEU A 104 -6.91 -19.19 -0.51
N LEU A 105 -7.77 -20.16 -0.21
CA LEU A 105 -9.02 -20.45 -0.90
C LEU A 105 -10.20 -20.37 0.05
N PHE A 106 -11.31 -19.83 -0.43
CA PHE A 106 -12.55 -19.64 0.32
C PHE A 106 -13.63 -20.60 -0.18
N SER A 107 -14.37 -21.22 0.73
CA SER A 107 -15.47 -22.12 0.39
C SER A 107 -16.62 -22.01 1.39
N LEU A 108 -17.85 -22.17 0.92
CA LEU A 108 -19.04 -22.24 1.77
C LEU A 108 -19.14 -23.66 2.32
N GLN A 109 -19.03 -23.79 3.65
CA GLN A 109 -19.17 -25.06 4.36
C GLN A 109 -20.61 -25.29 4.79
N GLU A 110 -21.26 -24.27 5.35
CA GLU A 110 -22.69 -24.28 5.70
C GLU A 110 -23.35 -23.00 5.20
N VAL A 111 -24.56 -23.12 4.66
CA VAL A 111 -25.36 -21.99 4.21
C VAL A 111 -26.84 -22.31 4.39
N SER A 112 -27.60 -21.34 4.90
CA SER A 112 -29.05 -21.48 5.08
C SER A 112 -29.78 -21.78 3.75
N ASP A 113 -29.42 -21.08 2.67
CA ASP A 113 -29.97 -21.28 1.32
C ASP A 113 -28.89 -21.07 0.24
N HIS A 114 -28.54 -22.13 -0.48
CA HIS A 114 -27.54 -22.12 -1.55
C HIS A 114 -27.95 -21.26 -2.76
N SER A 115 -29.22 -20.91 -2.91
CA SER A 115 -29.73 -20.08 -4.00
C SER A 115 -29.57 -18.58 -3.76
N LEU A 116 -29.28 -18.17 -2.52
CA LEU A 116 -29.25 -16.75 -2.13
C LEU A 116 -27.86 -16.13 -2.20
N PHE A 117 -26.81 -16.86 -1.81
CA PHE A 117 -25.48 -16.30 -1.62
C PHE A 117 -24.43 -17.07 -2.42
N GLY A 118 -23.59 -16.32 -3.14
CA GLY A 118 -22.40 -16.80 -3.80
C GLY A 118 -21.15 -16.31 -3.07
N LEU A 119 -20.13 -17.16 -2.98
CA LEU A 119 -18.82 -16.83 -2.44
C LEU A 119 -17.77 -16.97 -3.55
N ASP A 120 -17.03 -15.89 -3.79
CA ASP A 120 -15.87 -15.96 -4.68
C ASP A 120 -14.69 -16.65 -3.98
N ARG A 121 -14.24 -17.77 -4.56
CA ARG A 121 -13.24 -18.66 -3.96
C ARG A 121 -11.84 -18.06 -3.80
N TYR A 122 -11.53 -16.95 -4.47
CA TYR A 122 -10.20 -16.33 -4.46
C TYR A 122 -10.17 -15.00 -3.71
N THR A 123 -11.27 -14.27 -3.75
CA THR A 123 -11.36 -12.93 -3.15
C THR A 123 -12.08 -12.94 -1.81
N GLY A 124 -12.85 -14.00 -1.49
CA GLY A 124 -13.66 -14.07 -0.28
C GLY A 124 -14.88 -13.13 -0.31
N GLN A 125 -15.24 -12.57 -1.47
CA GLN A 125 -16.44 -11.72 -1.60
C GLN A 125 -17.70 -12.58 -1.55
N ILE A 126 -18.65 -12.16 -0.73
CA ILE A 126 -19.99 -12.74 -0.63
C ILE A 126 -20.95 -11.82 -1.37
N ARG A 127 -21.68 -12.37 -2.34
CA ARG A 127 -22.65 -11.63 -3.17
C ARG A 127 -24.01 -12.31 -3.17
N THR A 128 -25.07 -11.53 -3.36
CA THR A 128 -26.40 -12.08 -3.61
C THR A 128 -26.45 -12.72 -5.01
N LEU A 129 -27.09 -13.88 -5.14
CA LEU A 129 -27.32 -14.56 -6.43
C LEU A 129 -28.66 -14.18 -7.05
N ARG A 130 -29.64 -13.85 -6.20
CA ARG A 130 -30.97 -13.36 -6.57
C ARG A 130 -31.44 -12.29 -5.59
N SER A 131 -32.54 -11.62 -5.92
CA SER A 131 -33.23 -10.73 -4.97
C SER A 131 -33.97 -11.54 -3.89
N PHE A 132 -34.15 -10.92 -2.73
CA PHE A 132 -34.89 -11.50 -1.61
C PHE A 132 -36.40 -11.41 -1.83
N THR A 133 -37.13 -12.42 -1.36
CA THR A 133 -38.59 -12.47 -1.37
C THR A 133 -39.13 -12.37 0.06
N GLU A 134 -40.45 -12.17 0.21
CA GLU A 134 -41.11 -12.14 1.52
C GLU A 134 -41.06 -13.49 2.25
N THR A 135 -40.88 -14.59 1.53
CA THR A 135 -40.76 -15.93 2.09
C THR A 135 -39.35 -16.26 2.59
N ASP A 136 -38.35 -15.48 2.20
CA ASP A 136 -36.97 -15.68 2.64
C ASP A 136 -36.80 -15.28 4.12
N GLU A 137 -36.07 -16.12 4.87
CA GLU A 137 -35.79 -15.90 6.28
C GLU A 137 -35.14 -14.53 6.54
N ALA A 138 -35.46 -13.89 7.67
CA ALA A 138 -34.87 -12.59 7.99
C ALA A 138 -33.37 -12.66 8.35
N GLN A 139 -32.84 -13.85 8.61
CA GLN A 139 -31.46 -14.04 9.02
C GLN A 139 -30.91 -15.31 8.38
N HIS A 140 -29.75 -15.20 7.73
CA HIS A 140 -29.06 -16.31 7.10
C HIS A 140 -27.66 -16.48 7.70
N LYS A 141 -27.30 -17.72 8.06
CA LYS A 141 -25.99 -18.06 8.59
C LYS A 141 -25.13 -18.66 7.48
N LEU A 142 -23.96 -18.08 7.26
CA LEU A 142 -22.95 -18.54 6.32
C LEU A 142 -21.72 -18.95 7.11
N VAL A 143 -21.29 -20.20 6.98
CA VAL A 143 -20.03 -20.71 7.54
C VAL A 143 -19.05 -20.87 6.39
N ILE A 144 -17.98 -20.08 6.42
CA ILE A 144 -16.97 -20.01 5.38
C ILE A 144 -15.70 -20.71 5.90
N LEU A 145 -15.24 -21.71 5.16
CA LEU A 145 -13.94 -22.34 5.37
C LEU A 145 -12.90 -21.63 4.52
N VAL A 146 -11.88 -21.10 5.18
CA VAL A 146 -10.66 -20.57 4.57
C VAL A 146 -9.58 -21.62 4.72
N LYS A 147 -9.02 -22.06 3.59
CA LYS A 147 -8.05 -23.14 3.56
C LYS A 147 -6.82 -22.69 2.77
N ASP A 148 -5.65 -22.98 3.31
CA ASP A 148 -4.38 -22.77 2.62
C ASP A 148 -4.19 -23.83 1.52
N ASN A 149 -3.02 -23.83 0.88
CA ASN A 149 -2.70 -24.81 -0.15
C ASN A 149 -1.50 -25.70 0.22
N GLY A 150 -1.13 -25.76 1.50
CA GLY A 150 -0.03 -26.56 2.01
C GLY A 150 -0.18 -28.08 1.81
N ASN A 151 0.95 -28.81 1.91
CA ASN A 151 0.93 -30.26 1.94
C ASN A 151 0.83 -30.78 3.38
N VAL A 152 -0.32 -31.41 3.66
CA VAL A 152 -1.18 -31.15 4.82
C VAL A 152 -1.57 -29.68 4.88
N SER A 153 -2.79 -29.40 4.47
CA SER A 153 -3.32 -28.05 4.42
C SER A 153 -4.03 -27.70 5.73
N LEU A 154 -3.82 -26.48 6.21
CA LEU A 154 -4.42 -25.90 7.40
C LEU A 154 -5.60 -24.99 7.00
N SER A 155 -6.48 -24.74 7.96
CA SER A 155 -7.72 -24.01 7.70
C SER A 155 -8.23 -23.26 8.92
N ALA A 156 -9.00 -22.21 8.66
CA ALA A 156 -9.80 -21.50 9.66
C ALA A 156 -11.23 -21.29 9.15
N THR A 157 -12.14 -21.09 10.08
CA THR A 157 -13.56 -20.92 9.78
C THR A 157 -14.02 -19.54 10.21
N ALA A 158 -14.81 -18.88 9.36
CA ALA A 158 -15.46 -17.61 9.66
C ALA A 158 -16.98 -17.76 9.53
N THR A 159 -17.73 -17.18 10.45
CA THR A 159 -19.20 -17.16 10.42
C THR A 159 -19.70 -15.77 10.07
N VAL A 160 -20.44 -15.65 8.97
CA VAL A 160 -21.12 -14.42 8.57
C VAL A 160 -22.61 -14.62 8.73
N VAL A 161 -23.23 -13.77 9.54
CA VAL A 161 -24.67 -13.73 9.74
C VAL A 161 -25.23 -12.56 8.94
N VAL A 162 -25.97 -12.85 7.89
CA VAL A 162 -26.64 -11.82 7.08
C VAL A 162 -28.03 -11.57 7.65
N LYS A 163 -28.30 -10.35 8.10
CA LYS A 163 -29.61 -9.91 8.57
C LYS A 163 -30.29 -9.05 7.50
N LEU A 164 -31.47 -9.47 7.08
CA LEU A 164 -32.28 -8.71 6.15
C LEU A 164 -33.00 -7.61 6.89
N VAL A 165 -32.73 -6.37 6.50
CA VAL A 165 -33.40 -5.18 7.05
C VAL A 165 -34.33 -4.57 6.02
N GLU A 166 -35.41 -3.96 6.49
CA GLU A 166 -36.24 -3.16 5.60
C GLU A 166 -35.43 -1.98 5.06
N PRO A 167 -35.58 -1.65 3.76
CA PRO A 167 -34.91 -0.49 3.21
C PRO A 167 -35.33 0.75 3.99
N LYS A 168 -34.35 1.47 4.56
CA LYS A 168 -34.60 2.81 5.06
C LYS A 168 -35.05 3.64 3.88
N GLU A 169 -36.30 4.10 3.90
CA GLU A 169 -36.77 5.10 2.95
C GLU A 169 -35.78 6.25 3.00
N ALA A 170 -35.05 6.47 1.90
CA ALA A 170 -34.29 7.69 1.74
C ALA A 170 -35.34 8.79 1.62
N ILE A 171 -35.66 9.44 2.75
CA ILE A 171 -36.45 10.67 2.73
C ILE A 171 -35.73 11.59 1.74
N ALA A 172 -36.36 11.83 0.60
CA ALA A 172 -35.81 12.71 -0.40
C ALA A 172 -35.49 14.03 0.31
N ALA A 173 -34.26 14.53 0.17
CA ALA A 173 -33.84 15.81 0.74
C ALA A 173 -34.70 17.00 0.21
N SER A 174 -35.62 16.73 -0.72
CA SER A 174 -36.63 17.63 -1.26
C SER A 174 -37.81 17.90 -0.32
N ASP A 175 -38.12 16.99 0.62
CA ASP A 175 -39.37 17.03 1.40
C ASP A 175 -39.18 17.45 2.88
N VAL A 176 -37.99 17.90 3.28
CA VAL A 176 -37.82 18.58 4.57
C VAL A 176 -38.27 20.05 4.44
N LYS A 177 -39.57 20.26 4.24
CA LYS A 177 -40.22 21.50 4.68
C LYS A 177 -40.98 21.22 5.96
N SER A 178 -40.38 21.67 7.06
CA SER A 178 -41.04 22.01 8.33
C SER A 178 -41.52 20.84 9.21
N ALA A 179 -40.62 20.30 10.04
CA ALA A 179 -40.97 19.83 11.40
C ALA A 179 -39.70 19.55 12.22
N ALA A 180 -38.93 20.58 12.56
CA ALA A 180 -38.02 20.50 13.70
C ALA A 180 -38.07 21.85 14.42
N THR A 181 -38.57 21.79 15.64
CA THR A 181 -38.57 22.83 16.66
C THR A 181 -37.22 23.54 16.72
N ASP A 182 -37.22 24.79 16.25
CA ASP A 182 -36.20 25.81 16.43
C ASP A 182 -36.11 26.18 17.91
N MET A 183 -35.05 25.73 18.58
CA MET A 183 -34.50 26.32 19.82
C MET A 183 -33.15 25.63 20.11
N GLY A 184 -32.11 25.96 19.34
CA GLY A 184 -30.74 25.52 19.67
C GLY A 184 -29.71 25.61 18.55
N ASP A 185 -30.11 25.44 17.29
CA ASP A 185 -29.18 25.41 16.13
C ASP A 185 -28.99 26.80 15.49
N SER A 186 -30.00 27.68 15.61
CA SER A 186 -29.92 29.07 15.15
C SER A 186 -28.79 29.86 15.83
N GLY A 187 -28.49 29.56 17.09
CA GLY A 187 -27.36 30.18 17.80
C GLY A 187 -26.02 29.77 17.20
N VAL A 188 -25.78 28.46 17.03
CA VAL A 188 -24.49 27.94 16.54
C VAL A 188 -24.23 28.39 15.11
N THR A 189 -25.24 28.33 14.24
CA THR A 189 -25.14 28.81 12.86
C THR A 189 -24.91 30.32 12.79
N PHE A 190 -25.53 31.12 13.67
CA PHE A 190 -25.28 32.56 13.77
C PHE A 190 -23.85 32.87 14.23
N TYR A 191 -23.33 32.16 15.25
CA TYR A 191 -21.93 32.30 15.68
C TYR A 191 -20.94 31.86 14.60
N LEU A 192 -21.25 30.81 13.84
CA LEU A 192 -20.44 30.39 12.69
C LEU A 192 -20.38 31.49 11.62
N MET A 193 -21.52 32.10 11.29
CA MET A 193 -21.56 33.18 10.29
C MET A 193 -20.78 34.42 10.74
N ILE A 194 -20.92 34.82 12.02
CA ILE A 194 -20.17 35.94 12.60
C ILE A 194 -18.66 35.65 12.61
N THR A 195 -18.25 34.46 13.04
CA THR A 195 -16.83 34.08 13.10
C THR A 195 -16.20 34.04 11.70
N LEU A 196 -16.91 33.51 10.70
CA LEU A 196 -16.42 33.44 9.32
C LEU A 196 -16.33 34.84 8.68
N ALA A 197 -17.31 35.71 8.92
CA ALA A 197 -17.29 37.09 8.47
C ALA A 197 -16.14 37.89 9.13
N SER A 198 -15.97 37.78 10.45
CA SER A 198 -14.88 38.47 11.16
C SER A 198 -13.50 38.04 10.69
N VAL A 199 -13.23 36.73 10.55
CA VAL A 199 -11.95 36.23 10.04
C VAL A 199 -11.68 36.73 8.61
N SER A 200 -12.70 36.72 7.75
CA SER A 200 -12.59 37.25 6.38
C SER A 200 -12.26 38.74 6.36
N THR A 201 -12.93 39.55 7.20
CA THR A 201 -12.65 40.98 7.28
C THR A 201 -11.24 41.28 7.81
N LEU A 202 -10.77 40.55 8.82
CA LEU A 202 -9.42 40.70 9.36
C LEU A 202 -8.36 40.32 8.30
N PHE A 203 -8.62 39.30 7.50
CA PHE A 203 -7.76 38.90 6.40
C PHE A 203 -7.69 39.96 5.29
N LEU A 204 -8.84 40.56 4.93
CA LEU A 204 -8.86 41.66 3.96
C LEU A 204 -8.15 42.91 4.49
N ILE A 205 -8.36 43.27 5.76
CA ILE A 205 -7.65 44.39 6.40
C ILE A 205 -6.15 44.13 6.43
N SER A 206 -5.71 42.91 6.74
CA SER A 206 -4.28 42.58 6.74
C SER A 206 -3.66 42.70 5.35
N ILE A 207 -4.37 42.25 4.31
CA ILE A 207 -3.95 42.44 2.91
C ILE A 207 -3.86 43.93 2.56
N ILE A 208 -4.86 44.75 2.93
CA ILE A 208 -4.85 46.18 2.65
C ILE A 208 -3.67 46.86 3.36
N VAL A 209 -3.39 46.50 4.61
CA VAL A 209 -2.24 47.03 5.36
C VAL A 209 -0.92 46.59 4.72
N LEU A 210 -0.80 45.34 4.27
CA LEU A 210 0.37 44.85 3.54
C LEU A 210 0.58 45.64 2.23
N ILE A 211 -0.49 45.86 1.45
CA ILE A 211 -0.44 46.68 0.23
C ILE A 211 -0.03 48.11 0.58
N ALA A 212 -0.64 48.72 1.60
CA ALA A 212 -0.30 50.08 2.03
C ALA A 212 1.15 50.20 2.50
N MET A 213 1.68 49.22 3.23
CA MET A 213 3.09 49.15 3.62
C MET A 213 4.03 48.96 2.42
N GLN A 214 3.58 48.25 1.39
CA GLN A 214 4.33 48.05 0.16
C GLN A 214 4.29 49.30 -0.74
N CYS A 215 3.19 50.06 -0.71
CA CYS A 215 3.06 51.36 -1.38
C CYS A 215 3.77 52.50 -0.65
N SER A 216 3.89 52.44 0.69
CA SER A 216 4.64 53.44 1.46
C SER A 216 6.15 53.21 1.41
N LYS A 217 6.57 52.00 1.03
CA LYS A 217 7.97 51.62 0.89
C LYS A 217 8.37 51.56 -0.59
N THR A 218 8.36 52.71 -1.27
CA THR A 218 9.27 53.03 -2.42
C THR A 218 9.04 54.46 -2.93
N THR A 219 9.75 55.43 -2.36
CA THR A 219 10.30 56.54 -3.12
C THR A 219 11.80 56.51 -2.93
N ASP A 220 12.51 55.87 -3.87
CA ASP A 220 13.77 56.40 -4.38
C ASP A 220 14.18 55.62 -5.64
N ILE A 221 14.25 56.39 -6.74
CA ILE A 221 15.16 56.20 -7.88
C ILE A 221 14.89 54.91 -8.70
N SER A 222 14.11 54.97 -9.77
CA SER A 222 14.43 55.57 -11.07
C SER A 222 14.64 54.48 -12.12
N SER A 223 13.80 54.58 -13.13
CA SER A 223 14.09 54.37 -14.56
C SER A 223 13.95 52.97 -15.14
N LYS A 224 13.00 52.95 -16.09
CA LYS A 224 13.02 52.25 -17.38
C LYS A 224 12.89 50.73 -17.31
N TYR A 225 11.68 50.23 -17.55
CA TYR A 225 11.22 49.71 -18.85
C TYR A 225 9.91 48.93 -18.62
N LEU A 226 8.81 49.42 -19.19
CA LEU A 226 7.65 48.59 -19.57
C LEU A 226 7.75 48.36 -21.10
N PRO A 227 6.99 47.43 -21.69
CA PRO A 227 6.61 46.08 -21.27
C PRO A 227 6.85 45.06 -22.43
N GLU A 228 6.22 43.88 -22.32
CA GLU A 228 5.97 42.85 -23.36
C GLU A 228 7.04 41.76 -23.52
N THR A 229 6.71 40.47 -23.66
CA THR A 229 5.45 39.73 -23.83
C THR A 229 5.69 38.27 -23.43
N ASN A 230 4.61 37.56 -23.08
CA ASN A 230 4.50 36.10 -23.08
C ASN A 230 5.44 35.31 -22.17
N TYR A 231 4.95 34.93 -20.99
CA TYR A 231 5.26 33.60 -20.45
C TYR A 231 3.98 32.92 -19.98
N ASP A 232 3.52 32.06 -20.87
CA ASP A 232 2.52 31.04 -20.68
C ASP A 232 2.94 30.09 -19.55
N GLY A 233 1.95 29.58 -18.83
CA GLY A 233 2.13 28.91 -17.55
C GLY A 233 3.05 27.68 -17.63
N THR A 234 4.13 27.68 -16.86
CA THR A 234 4.68 26.44 -16.29
C THR A 234 5.51 26.74 -15.05
N LEU A 235 4.86 26.72 -13.88
CA LEU A 235 5.55 26.63 -12.59
C LEU A 235 6.12 25.22 -12.44
N CYS A 236 7.26 24.97 -13.09
CA CYS A 236 8.04 23.76 -12.85
C CYS A 236 8.95 24.01 -11.63
N HIS A 237 8.59 23.45 -10.48
CA HIS A 237 9.54 23.31 -9.38
C HIS A 237 10.65 22.34 -9.81
N SER A 238 11.77 22.85 -10.32
CA SER A 238 12.97 22.04 -10.53
C SER A 238 13.67 21.84 -9.18
N ILE A 239 13.56 20.66 -8.60
CA ILE A 239 14.32 20.28 -7.41
C ILE A 239 15.73 19.90 -7.88
N GLN A 240 16.73 20.70 -7.50
CA GLN A 240 18.14 20.39 -7.74
C GLN A 240 18.69 19.56 -6.59
N TYR A 241 19.31 18.42 -6.90
CA TYR A 241 20.01 17.59 -5.92
C TYR A 241 21.52 17.76 -6.09
N ARG A 242 22.23 17.95 -4.97
CA ARG A 242 23.69 18.06 -4.94
C ARG A 242 24.24 16.79 -4.28
N SER A 243 25.00 15.99 -5.03
CA SER A 243 25.80 14.89 -4.49
C SER A 243 27.23 15.08 -4.99
N GLY A 244 28.13 15.49 -4.09
CA GLY A 244 29.52 15.83 -4.41
C GLY A 244 29.69 17.12 -5.24
N GLU A 245 30.71 17.14 -6.10
CA GLU A 245 31.10 18.31 -6.92
C GLU A 245 30.27 18.51 -8.20
N LYS A 246 29.37 17.58 -8.55
CA LYS A 246 28.58 17.67 -9.78
C LYS A 246 27.11 18.00 -9.49
N ARG A 247 26.56 18.99 -10.20
CA ARG A 247 25.15 19.38 -10.13
C ARG A 247 24.33 18.53 -11.09
N TYR A 248 23.30 17.89 -10.58
CA TYR A 248 22.34 17.14 -11.39
C TYR A 248 20.97 17.83 -11.34
N MET A 249 20.33 17.96 -12.49
CA MET A 249 18.97 18.50 -12.61
C MET A 249 18.06 17.39 -13.12
N LEU A 250 17.11 16.97 -12.29
CA LEU A 250 16.07 16.03 -12.69
C LEU A 250 15.02 16.80 -13.50
N VAL A 251 14.93 16.49 -14.79
CA VAL A 251 13.88 17.02 -15.67
C VAL A 251 12.77 15.98 -15.69
N GLY A 252 11.59 16.33 -15.15
CA GLY A 252 10.41 15.47 -15.20
C GLY A 252 9.99 15.18 -16.66
N PRO A 253 9.29 14.07 -16.92
CA PRO A 253 8.84 13.73 -18.27
C PRO A 253 7.91 14.82 -18.80
N ARG A 254 8.26 15.43 -19.94
CA ARG A 254 7.41 16.39 -20.64
C ARG A 254 6.16 15.66 -21.16
N MET A 255 5.02 15.87 -20.50
CA MET A 255 3.73 15.65 -21.12
C MET A 255 3.30 16.93 -21.83
N SER A 256 3.81 17.15 -23.04
CA SER A 256 3.15 18.02 -24.01
C SER A 256 2.58 17.12 -25.12
N ILE A 257 1.26 17.16 -25.27
CA ILE A 257 0.50 16.47 -26.31
C ILE A 257 1.09 16.87 -27.68
N GLY A 258 1.58 15.89 -28.44
CA GLY A 258 2.00 16.07 -29.84
C GLY A 258 3.46 15.77 -30.21
N SER A 259 4.28 15.13 -29.35
CA SER A 259 5.66 14.75 -29.71
C SER A 259 5.78 13.26 -30.02
N THR A 260 6.05 12.92 -31.28
CA THR A 260 6.39 11.56 -31.74
C THR A 260 7.80 11.17 -31.28
N ILE A 261 7.92 10.06 -30.55
CA ILE A 261 9.20 9.48 -30.13
C ILE A 261 9.83 8.77 -31.33
N VAL A 262 11.06 9.15 -31.68
CA VAL A 262 11.90 8.42 -32.64
C VAL A 262 12.48 7.19 -31.93
N PRO A 263 12.36 5.97 -32.47
CA PRO A 263 12.87 4.78 -31.81
C PRO A 263 14.40 4.80 -31.79
N GLY A 264 15.00 4.86 -30.59
CA GLY A 264 16.45 4.73 -30.38
C GLY A 264 17.08 5.62 -29.30
N SER A 265 16.36 6.59 -28.71
CA SER A 265 16.97 7.48 -27.69
C SER A 265 16.76 6.98 -26.26
N ASN A 266 17.76 6.30 -25.69
CA ASN A 266 17.82 6.06 -24.25
C ASN A 266 18.52 7.24 -23.56
N GLY A 267 17.76 8.26 -23.15
CA GLY A 267 18.33 9.30 -22.28
C GLY A 267 17.41 10.47 -21.99
N ASN A 268 16.90 10.54 -20.76
CA ASN A 268 16.30 11.76 -20.20
C ASN A 268 17.26 12.52 -19.27
N THR A 269 18.57 12.24 -19.33
CA THR A 269 19.57 12.88 -18.48
C THR A 269 20.42 13.83 -19.31
N LEU A 270 20.17 15.13 -19.15
CA LEU A 270 20.98 16.17 -19.77
C LEU A 270 22.10 16.54 -18.80
N VAL A 271 23.33 16.11 -19.10
CA VAL A 271 24.52 16.51 -18.35
C VAL A 271 24.94 17.89 -18.82
N VAL A 272 24.87 18.89 -17.94
CA VAL A 272 25.37 20.23 -18.24
C VAL A 272 26.89 20.22 -18.02
N PRO A 273 27.72 20.51 -19.04
CA PRO A 273 29.15 20.58 -18.85
C PRO A 273 29.49 21.82 -18.02
N ASP A 274 30.21 21.61 -16.91
CA ASP A 274 30.71 22.70 -16.09
C ASP A 274 31.86 23.38 -16.84
N ARG A 275 31.65 24.63 -17.23
CA ARG A 275 32.65 25.40 -17.98
C ARG A 275 33.65 26.00 -16.98
N ARG A 276 34.42 25.15 -16.31
CA ARG A 276 35.72 25.52 -15.71
C ARG A 276 36.48 24.31 -15.21
N SER A 277 37.78 24.32 -15.49
CA SER A 277 38.86 23.54 -14.90
C SER A 277 39.24 22.23 -15.60
N THR A 278 40.40 22.34 -16.25
CA THR A 278 41.30 21.30 -16.74
C THR A 278 41.79 20.37 -15.64
N SER A 279 41.68 19.06 -15.84
CA SER A 279 42.77 18.09 -15.70
C SER A 279 42.20 16.67 -15.85
N ALA A 280 42.97 15.83 -16.54
CA ALA A 280 42.60 14.47 -16.86
C ALA A 280 42.80 13.56 -15.64
N GLU A 281 41.81 12.73 -15.34
CA GLU A 281 42.05 11.46 -14.65
C GLU A 281 40.93 10.47 -14.99
N THR A 282 41.35 9.31 -15.49
CA THR A 282 40.54 8.16 -15.86
C THR A 282 40.06 7.44 -14.60
N GLU A 283 38.75 7.46 -14.33
CA GLU A 283 38.13 6.53 -13.38
C GLU A 283 37.09 5.64 -14.05
N SER A 284 37.27 4.34 -13.82
CA SER A 284 36.45 3.22 -14.26
C SER A 284 35.05 3.24 -13.63
N LEU A 285 34.02 3.32 -14.48
CA LEU A 285 32.62 3.16 -14.08
C LEU A 285 32.34 1.71 -13.66
N VAL A 286 32.12 1.50 -12.37
CA VAL A 286 31.46 0.29 -11.85
C VAL A 286 29.99 0.33 -12.28
N ARG A 287 29.63 -0.53 -13.24
CA ARG A 287 28.23 -0.81 -13.59
C ARG A 287 27.61 -1.71 -12.50
N GLN A 288 26.72 -1.17 -11.68
CA GLN A 288 25.73 -1.99 -10.99
C GLN A 288 24.44 -2.01 -11.83
N SER A 289 24.25 -3.13 -12.53
CA SER A 289 22.98 -3.45 -13.20
C SER A 289 22.06 -4.11 -12.18
N PHE A 290 20.98 -3.43 -11.79
CA PHE A 290 19.82 -4.10 -11.20
C PHE A 290 18.90 -4.53 -12.35
N CYS A 291 18.83 -5.84 -12.60
CA CYS A 291 17.86 -6.42 -13.49
C CYS A 291 16.62 -6.79 -12.66
N VAL A 292 15.58 -5.98 -12.72
CA VAL A 292 14.24 -6.36 -12.27
C VAL A 292 13.58 -7.02 -13.49
N ILE A 293 13.52 -8.35 -13.50
CA ILE A 293 12.70 -9.07 -14.47
C ILE A 293 11.30 -9.16 -13.89
N ASP A 294 10.45 -8.25 -14.33
CA ASP A 294 9.00 -8.40 -14.28
C ASP A 294 8.59 -9.30 -15.45
N ALA A 295 7.90 -10.40 -15.16
CA ALA A 295 7.29 -11.24 -16.19
C ALA A 295 6.02 -11.88 -15.62
N ARG A 296 4.87 -11.29 -15.96
CA ARG A 296 3.59 -12.01 -16.00
C ARG A 296 3.15 -12.22 -17.45
N CYS A 297 2.96 -13.51 -17.76
CA CYS A 297 2.00 -14.16 -18.67
C CYS A 297 1.91 -13.76 -20.15
N PHE A 298 2.00 -14.76 -21.04
CA PHE A 298 0.89 -15.24 -21.87
C PHE A 298 1.16 -16.65 -22.45
N VAL A 299 0.15 -17.53 -22.32
CA VAL A 299 -0.38 -18.62 -23.19
C VAL A 299 0.46 -18.91 -24.46
N ILE A 300 0.86 -20.15 -24.79
CA ILE A 300 0.09 -21.40 -25.05
C ILE A 300 0.78 -22.61 -24.40
#